data_AF-B0TBJ9-F1
#
_entry.id   AF-B0TBJ9-F1
#
_cell.length_a   1.000
_cell.length_b   1.000
_cell.length_c   1.000
_cell.angle_alpha   90.00
_cell.angle_beta   90.00
_cell.angle_gamma   90.00
#
_symmetry.space_group_name_H-M   'P 1'
#
loop_
_entity.id
_entity.type
_entity.pdbx_description
1 polymer ?
#
loop_
_entity_poly.entity_id
_entity_poly.type
_entity_poly.pdbx_seq_one_letter_code
_entity_poly.pdbx_strand_id
1 'polypeptide(L)'
;MCSNPFRESGREKGFGKENSKYINKMTMQALEEKKMRNKAITTILCSMLLLTAPVSAVSANEVTISVNGVTVDFPDVKPYVNDDGRTMVPLRFISEQLGAQVRWNESEQMALIQYRGKTIAIPIGQPKAYINGVTATIDTTAVRQDGRVLVPLQLISAVYGAKAGWDGETNRVTLQVIPEKTVIAKNNKYDKPPAMTIDPGKEYHATVRTNAGDFTIKLRPQDAPRTVNNFLFLARERFYDGIRFHRIIGDFMIQTGDPLGKGTGGPGYRFADELPVKIPYGPGVVAMANAGPDTNGSQFFICTGDAAKNLNSNPNYTIFGEVIGGMDVVKRIADTPVEAGPGGEISQPLLDTVIYEVRVEEQ
;
A
#
# COMPACT_ATOMS: atom_id res chain seq x y z
N MET A 1 48.73 37.95 39.00
CA MET A 1 48.71 38.54 40.36
C MET A 1 47.27 38.92 40.64
N CYS A 2 46.50 38.03 41.26
CA CYS A 2 46.17 37.99 42.71
C CYS A 2 45.18 39.12 43.08
N SER A 3 44.08 38.93 43.82
CA SER A 3 43.63 37.80 44.66
C SER A 3 42.24 38.13 45.24
N ASN A 4 41.53 37.07 45.64
CA ASN A 4 40.37 37.03 46.56
C ASN A 4 40.68 37.74 47.91
N PRO A 5 39.72 38.08 48.81
CA PRO A 5 39.06 37.05 49.67
C PRO A 5 37.67 37.35 50.32
N PHE A 6 37.03 36.27 50.83
CA PHE A 6 36.24 36.08 52.11
C PHE A 6 35.09 37.04 52.54
N ARG A 7 34.08 36.70 53.38
CA ARG A 7 33.32 35.50 53.86
C ARG A 7 32.35 36.00 54.97
N GLU A 8 31.11 35.47 55.00
CA GLU A 8 30.11 35.28 56.11
C GLU A 8 29.75 36.35 57.17
N SER A 9 28.44 36.57 57.42
CA SER A 9 27.67 36.05 58.60
C SER A 9 26.51 36.95 59.10
N GLY A 10 25.43 36.33 59.64
CA GLY A 10 24.44 36.91 60.57
C GLY A 10 23.02 37.15 60.00
N ARG A 11 22.00 36.29 60.21
CA ARG A 11 21.01 36.21 61.33
C ARG A 11 20.38 37.57 61.71
N GLU A 12 19.08 37.76 62.01
CA GLU A 12 17.83 36.99 62.02
C GLU A 12 16.72 37.98 62.49
N LYS A 13 15.43 37.69 62.23
CA LYS A 13 14.19 38.25 62.84
C LYS A 13 13.77 39.67 62.39
N GLY A 14 12.49 39.98 62.13
CA GLY A 14 11.23 39.26 62.28
C GLY A 14 10.05 40.25 62.15
N PHE A 15 8.82 39.71 62.14
CA PHE A 15 7.48 40.34 61.97
C PHE A 15 7.08 40.61 60.52
N GLY A 16 6.04 39.95 59.97
CA GLY A 16 4.73 39.57 60.52
C GLY A 16 3.70 40.38 59.71
N LYS A 17 2.67 39.83 59.06
CA LYS A 17 1.55 38.99 59.52
C LYS A 17 0.78 38.57 58.23
N GLU A 18 -0.18 37.66 58.39
CA GLU A 18 -1.16 37.20 57.39
C GLU A 18 -0.76 36.00 56.51
N ASN A 19 -0.87 34.78 57.07
CA ASN A 19 -1.56 33.65 56.40
C ASN A 19 -1.77 32.42 57.29
N SER A 20 -2.11 32.62 58.56
CA SER A 20 -2.46 31.53 59.51
C SER A 20 -3.92 31.05 59.34
N LYS A 21 -4.28 30.63 58.12
CA LYS A 21 -5.56 29.92 57.86
C LYS A 21 -5.48 28.76 56.87
N TYR A 22 -4.30 28.47 56.31
CA TYR A 22 -4.14 27.40 55.30
C TYR A 22 -3.27 26.20 55.73
N ILE A 23 -2.68 26.20 56.94
CA ILE A 23 -1.76 25.12 57.37
C ILE A 23 -2.47 24.01 58.18
N ASN A 24 -3.68 24.23 58.69
CA ASN A 24 -4.40 23.21 59.48
C ASN A 24 -5.32 22.25 58.69
N LYS A 25 -5.34 22.30 57.35
CA LYS A 25 -6.08 21.34 56.51
C LYS A 25 -5.20 20.25 55.90
N MET A 26 -3.88 20.48 55.80
CA MET A 26 -2.94 19.55 55.17
C MET A 26 -2.32 18.51 56.13
N THR A 27 -2.47 18.67 57.45
CA THR A 27 -1.91 17.74 58.44
C THR A 27 -2.86 16.64 58.91
N MET A 28 -4.17 16.75 58.66
CA MET A 28 -5.15 15.68 58.98
C MET A 28 -5.32 14.65 57.84
N GLN A 29 -5.03 15.03 56.60
CA GLN A 29 -5.16 14.13 55.44
C GLN A 29 -3.98 13.15 55.31
N ALA A 30 -2.81 13.50 55.85
CA ALA A 30 -1.62 12.63 55.88
C ALA A 30 -1.60 11.62 57.06
N LEU A 31 -2.52 11.74 58.03
CA LEU A 31 -2.63 10.87 59.20
C LEU A 31 -3.66 9.73 59.03
N GLU A 32 -4.58 9.83 58.07
CA GLU A 32 -5.52 8.74 57.73
C GLU A 32 -4.93 7.69 56.79
N GLU A 33 -4.09 8.08 55.83
CA GLU A 33 -3.47 7.13 54.88
C GLU A 33 -2.44 6.17 55.54
N LYS A 34 -1.84 6.57 56.67
CA LYS A 34 -0.90 5.72 57.43
C LYS A 34 -1.60 4.74 58.38
N LYS A 35 -2.88 4.97 58.71
CA LYS A 35 -3.66 4.14 59.65
C LYS A 35 -4.44 3.01 58.96
N MET A 36 -4.66 3.13 57.65
CA MET A 36 -5.29 2.10 56.80
C MET A 36 -4.33 1.01 56.30
N ARG A 37 -3.01 1.16 56.50
CA ARG A 37 -2.00 0.25 55.96
C ARG A 37 -1.51 -0.84 56.94
N ASN A 38 -2.09 -0.95 58.14
CA ASN A 38 -1.62 -1.85 59.20
C ASN A 38 -2.70 -2.65 59.96
N LYS A 39 -3.93 -2.75 59.45
CA LYS A 39 -4.98 -3.60 60.05
C LYS A 39 -5.81 -4.32 58.98
N ALA A 40 -5.25 -5.40 58.43
CA ALA A 40 -6.03 -6.44 57.73
C ALA A 40 -5.22 -7.74 57.66
N ILE A 41 -4.85 -8.29 58.82
CA ILE A 41 -4.40 -9.69 58.97
C ILE A 41 -5.21 -10.29 60.10
N THR A 42 -6.44 -10.76 59.84
CA THR A 42 -7.14 -11.74 60.68
C THR A 42 -8.23 -12.45 59.86
N THR A 43 -7.92 -13.67 59.46
CA THR A 43 -8.75 -14.86 59.19
C THR A 43 -10.27 -14.68 58.97
N ILE A 44 -10.71 -14.82 57.71
CA ILE A 44 -12.06 -15.32 57.38
C ILE A 44 -11.89 -16.50 56.42
N LEU A 45 -12.19 -17.68 56.95
CA LEU A 45 -12.35 -18.92 56.22
C LEU A 45 -13.66 -18.80 55.42
N CYS A 46 -13.57 -18.53 54.12
CA CYS A 46 -14.71 -18.59 53.21
C CYS A 46 -14.33 -19.46 52.03
N SER A 47 -14.92 -20.65 51.99
CA SER A 47 -14.87 -21.60 50.90
C SER A 47 -15.44 -20.98 49.61
N MET A 48 -14.58 -20.32 48.83
CA MET A 48 -14.79 -20.10 47.41
C MET A 48 -13.86 -21.06 46.66
N LEU A 49 -14.45 -22.12 46.11
CA LEU A 49 -13.85 -22.90 45.06
C LEU A 49 -13.73 -21.97 43.83
N LEU A 50 -12.63 -21.22 43.76
CA LEU A 50 -12.22 -20.53 42.54
C LEU A 50 -11.88 -21.60 41.52
N LEU A 51 -12.83 -21.88 40.63
CA LEU A 51 -12.52 -22.38 39.29
C LEU A 51 -11.62 -21.33 38.64
N THR A 52 -10.32 -21.47 38.84
CA THR A 52 -9.34 -20.81 37.99
C THR A 52 -9.44 -21.47 36.63
N ALA A 53 -10.32 -20.96 35.77
CA ALA A 53 -10.12 -21.14 34.36
C ALA A 53 -8.72 -20.56 34.05
N PRO A 54 -7.82 -21.31 33.39
CA PRO A 54 -6.60 -20.71 32.91
C PRO A 54 -7.01 -19.61 31.95
N VAL A 55 -6.76 -18.35 32.32
CA VAL A 55 -6.67 -17.28 31.33
C VAL A 55 -5.42 -17.63 30.54
N SER A 56 -5.59 -18.28 29.39
CA SER A 56 -4.52 -18.45 28.43
C SER A 56 -3.95 -17.06 28.16
N ALA A 57 -2.69 -16.85 28.52
CA ALA A 57 -1.96 -15.68 28.06
C ALA A 57 -1.95 -15.74 26.53
N VAL A 58 -2.70 -14.87 25.87
CA VAL A 58 -2.55 -14.65 24.43
C VAL A 58 -1.12 -14.18 24.24
N SER A 59 -0.32 -14.99 23.54
CA SER A 59 1.05 -14.65 23.20
C SER A 59 1.04 -13.34 22.44
N ALA A 60 1.72 -12.33 22.97
CA ALA A 60 1.72 -10.96 22.47
C ALA A 60 2.34 -10.77 21.06
N ASN A 61 2.71 -11.86 20.38
CA ASN A 61 3.43 -11.85 19.11
C ASN A 61 2.82 -12.74 18.02
N GLU A 62 1.64 -13.34 18.24
CA GLU A 62 1.02 -14.17 17.19
C GLU A 62 0.41 -13.31 16.08
N VAL A 63 0.90 -13.51 14.86
CA VAL A 63 0.33 -12.86 13.68
C VAL A 63 -1.00 -13.50 13.34
N THR A 64 -2.08 -12.71 13.38
CA THR A 64 -3.40 -13.16 12.92
C THR A 64 -3.65 -12.70 11.49
N ILE A 65 -4.36 -13.50 10.69
CA ILE A 65 -4.69 -13.14 9.31
C ILE A 65 -6.19 -13.17 9.14
N SER A 66 -6.73 -12.14 8.49
CA SER A 66 -8.11 -12.14 8.01
C SER A 66 -8.14 -11.98 6.50
N VAL A 67 -9.00 -12.74 5.83
CA VAL A 67 -9.22 -12.71 4.39
C VAL A 67 -10.66 -12.28 4.14
N ASN A 68 -10.87 -11.18 3.43
CA ASN A 68 -12.19 -10.59 3.15
C ASN A 68 -13.05 -10.40 4.42
N GLY A 69 -12.42 -10.00 5.53
CA GLY A 69 -13.07 -9.81 6.82
C GLY A 69 -13.26 -11.08 7.65
N VAL A 70 -12.88 -12.25 7.14
CA VAL A 70 -12.97 -13.53 7.85
C VAL A 70 -11.60 -13.91 8.39
N THR A 71 -11.48 -14.09 9.71
CA THR A 71 -10.23 -14.60 10.31
C THR A 71 -9.94 -16.02 9.81
N VAL A 72 -8.72 -16.23 9.33
CA VAL A 72 -8.24 -17.53 8.86
C VAL A 72 -7.73 -18.33 10.04
N ASP A 73 -8.17 -19.57 10.16
CA ASP A 73 -7.68 -20.52 11.15
C ASP A 73 -6.44 -21.25 10.61
N PHE A 74 -5.41 -21.37 11.46
CA PHE A 74 -4.14 -22.03 11.17
C PHE A 74 -3.90 -23.12 12.23
N PRO A 75 -4.46 -24.33 12.05
CA PRO A 75 -4.52 -25.34 13.09
C PRO A 75 -3.16 -25.98 13.43
N ASP A 76 -2.16 -25.84 12.56
CA ASP A 76 -0.86 -26.49 12.71
C ASP A 76 0.32 -25.50 12.69
N VAL A 77 0.54 -24.83 11.56
CA VAL A 77 1.64 -23.88 11.41
C VAL A 77 1.09 -22.46 11.37
N LYS A 78 1.46 -21.64 12.35
CA LYS A 78 1.02 -20.25 12.45
C LYS A 78 1.86 -19.33 11.55
N PRO A 79 1.29 -18.22 11.06
CA PRO A 79 2.06 -17.15 10.42
C PRO A 79 3.08 -16.54 11.39
N TYR A 80 4.20 -16.06 10.86
CA TYR A 80 5.27 -15.44 11.64
C TYR A 80 6.01 -14.36 10.84
N VAL A 81 6.85 -13.57 11.49
CA VAL A 81 7.77 -12.62 10.83
C VAL A 81 9.17 -13.24 10.83
N ASN A 82 9.80 -13.37 9.66
CA ASN A 82 11.16 -13.92 9.56
C ASN A 82 12.24 -12.87 9.92
N ASP A 83 13.51 -13.30 9.91
CA ASP A 83 14.65 -12.43 10.26
C ASP A 83 14.80 -11.21 9.32
N ASP A 84 14.28 -11.30 8.08
CA ASP A 84 14.26 -10.21 7.10
C ASP A 84 13.06 -9.25 7.30
N GLY A 85 12.26 -9.43 8.37
CA GLY A 85 11.09 -8.61 8.65
C GLY A 85 9.89 -8.91 7.76
N ARG A 86 9.87 -10.05 7.06
CA ARG A 86 8.77 -10.45 6.17
C ARG A 86 7.79 -11.37 6.87
N THR A 87 6.50 -11.05 6.72
CA THR A 87 5.43 -11.92 7.21
C THR A 87 5.32 -13.16 6.33
N MET A 88 5.66 -14.31 6.89
CA MET A 88 5.56 -15.63 6.30
C MET A 88 4.21 -16.25 6.66
N VAL A 89 3.48 -16.70 5.63
CA VAL A 89 2.09 -17.13 5.79
C VAL A 89 1.86 -18.51 5.18
N PRO A 90 1.12 -19.41 5.86
CA PRO A 90 0.73 -20.70 5.30
C PRO A 90 -0.09 -20.53 4.02
N LEU A 91 0.49 -20.92 2.88
CA LEU A 91 -0.03 -20.65 1.55
C LEU A 91 -1.43 -21.22 1.34
N ARG A 92 -1.63 -22.50 1.69
CA ARG A 92 -2.87 -23.23 1.39
C ARG A 92 -4.10 -22.57 2.01
N PHE A 93 -4.06 -22.30 3.31
CA PHE A 93 -5.22 -21.78 4.06
C PHE A 93 -5.69 -20.43 3.51
N ILE A 94 -4.77 -19.56 3.11
CA ILE A 94 -5.10 -18.28 2.50
C ILE A 94 -5.60 -18.47 1.06
N SER A 95 -4.90 -19.28 0.28
CA SER A 95 -5.20 -19.50 -1.13
C SER A 95 -6.59 -20.11 -1.35
N GLU A 96 -6.95 -21.12 -0.56
CA GLU A 96 -8.25 -21.79 -0.66
C GLU A 96 -9.41 -20.89 -0.22
N GLN A 97 -9.21 -20.02 0.79
CA GLN A 97 -10.17 -18.96 1.16
C GLN A 97 -10.40 -17.96 0.02
N LEU A 98 -9.42 -17.80 -0.86
CA LEU A 98 -9.51 -16.97 -2.06
C LEU A 98 -10.04 -17.73 -3.29
N GLY A 99 -10.44 -19.00 -3.12
CA GLY A 99 -11.01 -19.83 -4.18
C GLY A 99 -9.96 -20.46 -5.11
N ALA A 100 -8.69 -20.46 -4.73
CA ALA A 100 -7.63 -21.13 -5.48
C ALA A 100 -7.53 -22.61 -5.09
N GLN A 101 -7.08 -23.45 -6.02
CA GLN A 101 -6.73 -24.84 -5.72
C GLN A 101 -5.23 -24.94 -5.48
N VAL A 102 -4.81 -25.54 -4.36
CA VAL A 102 -3.39 -25.72 -4.03
C VAL A 102 -3.01 -27.19 -3.98
N ARG A 103 -2.00 -27.56 -4.76
CA ARG A 103 -1.38 -28.88 -4.79
C ARG A 103 0.10 -28.77 -4.45
N TRP A 104 0.65 -29.86 -3.97
CA TRP A 104 2.08 -30.00 -3.73
C TRP A 104 2.66 -30.96 -4.77
N ASN A 105 3.76 -30.55 -5.40
CA ASN A 105 4.56 -31.42 -6.26
C ASN A 105 5.81 -31.86 -5.47
N GLU A 106 5.83 -33.13 -5.05
CA GLU A 106 6.94 -33.67 -4.26
C GLU A 106 8.21 -33.87 -5.10
N SER A 107 8.10 -34.29 -6.36
CA SER A 107 9.31 -34.52 -7.19
C SER A 107 10.04 -33.22 -7.52
N GLU A 108 9.31 -32.12 -7.65
CA GLU A 108 9.87 -30.82 -8.02
C GLU A 108 9.99 -29.85 -6.83
N GLN A 109 9.58 -30.28 -5.62
CA GLN A 109 9.58 -29.48 -4.40
C GLN A 109 8.93 -28.09 -4.59
N MET A 110 7.71 -28.06 -5.15
CA MET A 110 6.99 -26.81 -5.41
C MET A 110 5.50 -26.88 -5.09
N ALA A 111 4.94 -25.76 -4.62
CA ALA A 111 3.50 -25.58 -4.53
C ALA A 111 2.94 -25.16 -5.89
N LEU A 112 1.85 -25.80 -6.31
CA LEU A 112 1.12 -25.49 -7.54
C LEU A 112 -0.24 -24.91 -7.17
N ILE A 113 -0.55 -23.74 -7.72
CA ILE A 113 -1.79 -23.01 -7.48
C ILE A 113 -2.52 -22.86 -8.81
N GLN A 114 -3.81 -23.19 -8.83
CA GLN A 114 -4.71 -22.81 -9.91
C GLN A 114 -5.63 -21.71 -9.39
N TYR A 115 -5.56 -20.53 -10.01
CA TYR A 115 -6.36 -19.38 -9.64
C TYR A 115 -6.74 -18.56 -10.87
N ARG A 116 -8.05 -18.40 -11.11
CA ARG A 116 -8.62 -17.61 -12.23
C ARG A 116 -7.96 -17.89 -13.59
N GLY A 117 -7.76 -19.17 -13.91
CA GLY A 117 -7.13 -19.60 -15.18
C GLY A 117 -5.62 -19.43 -15.26
N LYS A 118 -4.97 -18.93 -14.19
CA LYS A 118 -3.51 -18.88 -14.07
C LYS A 118 -3.00 -20.09 -13.30
N THR A 119 -1.88 -20.63 -13.76
CA THR A 119 -1.09 -21.63 -13.03
C THR A 119 0.09 -20.93 -12.37
N ILE A 120 0.15 -20.93 -11.04
CA ILE A 120 1.28 -20.39 -10.29
C ILE A 120 2.07 -21.54 -9.66
N ALA A 121 3.36 -21.64 -9.93
CA ALA A 121 4.25 -22.62 -9.31
C ALA A 121 5.28 -21.92 -8.42
N ILE A 122 5.41 -22.35 -7.17
CA ILE A 122 6.28 -21.73 -6.17
C ILE A 122 7.29 -22.78 -5.69
N PRO A 123 8.52 -22.79 -6.23
CA PRO A 123 9.58 -23.66 -5.73
C PRO A 123 10.02 -23.27 -4.32
N ILE A 124 10.29 -24.26 -3.48
CA ILE A 124 10.85 -24.05 -2.14
C ILE A 124 12.33 -23.65 -2.23
N GLY A 125 12.75 -22.74 -1.36
CA GLY A 125 14.15 -22.32 -1.21
C GLY A 125 14.67 -21.40 -2.32
N GLN A 126 13.80 -20.96 -3.24
CA GLN A 126 14.17 -20.09 -4.34
C GLN A 126 13.36 -18.78 -4.27
N PRO A 127 13.99 -17.62 -4.52
CA PRO A 127 13.31 -16.33 -4.51
C PRO A 127 12.60 -16.10 -5.84
N LYS A 128 11.81 -17.08 -6.29
CA LYS A 128 10.99 -16.96 -7.50
C LYS A 128 9.68 -17.74 -7.40
N ALA A 129 8.72 -17.33 -8.20
CA ALA A 129 7.54 -18.08 -8.59
C ALA A 129 7.48 -18.18 -10.12
N TYR A 130 6.64 -19.05 -10.65
CA TYR A 130 6.35 -19.15 -12.07
C TYR A 130 4.87 -18.88 -12.29
N ILE A 131 4.53 -17.89 -13.11
CA ILE A 131 3.14 -17.58 -13.46
C ILE A 131 2.96 -17.97 -14.92
N ASN A 132 2.13 -18.99 -15.17
CA ASN A 132 1.97 -19.61 -16.49
C ASN A 132 3.31 -20.05 -17.13
N GLY A 133 4.25 -20.52 -16.29
CA GLY A 133 5.59 -20.95 -16.71
C GLY A 133 6.63 -19.83 -16.79
N VAL A 134 6.23 -18.56 -16.63
CA VAL A 134 7.14 -17.42 -16.72
C VAL A 134 7.68 -17.07 -15.35
N THR A 135 8.99 -16.85 -15.25
CA THR A 135 9.66 -16.59 -13.97
C THR A 135 9.33 -15.21 -13.43
N ALA A 136 8.86 -15.17 -12.19
CA ALA A 136 8.61 -13.98 -11.38
C ALA A 136 9.55 -13.98 -10.18
N THR A 137 10.36 -12.94 -9.99
CA THR A 137 11.19 -12.80 -8.77
C THR A 137 10.33 -12.44 -7.57
N ILE A 138 10.61 -13.05 -6.42
CA ILE A 138 10.04 -12.68 -5.12
C ILE A 138 11.17 -12.23 -4.20
N ASP A 139 10.87 -11.29 -3.32
CA ASP A 139 11.83 -10.65 -2.42
C ASP A 139 12.33 -11.58 -1.29
N THR A 140 11.62 -12.67 -1.02
CA THR A 140 11.98 -13.66 0.00
C THR A 140 11.56 -15.06 -0.45
N THR A 141 12.33 -16.08 -0.06
CA THR A 141 12.11 -17.46 -0.49
C THR A 141 10.91 -18.10 0.19
N ALA A 142 10.19 -18.97 -0.53
CA ALA A 142 9.19 -19.83 0.08
C ALA A 142 9.88 -20.95 0.88
N VAL A 143 9.34 -21.30 2.04
CA VAL A 143 9.87 -22.35 2.92
C VAL A 143 8.85 -23.45 3.15
N ARG A 144 9.33 -24.67 3.44
CA ARG A 144 8.48 -25.78 3.87
C ARG A 144 8.77 -26.06 5.34
N GLN A 145 7.76 -25.92 6.19
CA GLN A 145 7.85 -26.19 7.62
C GLN A 145 6.66 -27.06 8.03
N ASP A 146 6.93 -28.18 8.71
CA ASP A 146 5.92 -29.11 9.22
C ASP A 146 4.87 -29.53 8.15
N GLY A 147 5.33 -29.77 6.92
CA GLY A 147 4.47 -30.14 5.80
C GLY A 147 3.63 -29.01 5.21
N ARG A 148 3.78 -27.77 5.69
CA ARG A 148 3.16 -26.56 5.14
C ARG A 148 4.15 -25.76 4.32
N VAL A 149 3.67 -25.20 3.22
CA VAL A 149 4.42 -24.22 2.43
C VAL A 149 4.07 -22.84 2.96
N LEU A 150 5.08 -22.09 3.38
CA LEU A 150 4.96 -20.71 3.82
C LEU A 150 5.59 -19.79 2.78
N VAL A 151 4.86 -18.73 2.46
CA VAL A 151 5.27 -17.74 1.46
C VAL A 151 5.24 -16.33 2.07
N PRO A 152 6.00 -15.38 1.50
CA PRO A 152 5.87 -13.99 1.88
C PRO A 152 4.46 -13.47 1.58
N LEU A 153 3.89 -12.68 2.49
CA LEU A 153 2.58 -12.04 2.31
C LEU A 153 2.50 -11.21 1.02
N GLN A 154 3.61 -10.59 0.60
CA GLN A 154 3.69 -9.85 -0.65
C GLN A 154 3.39 -10.72 -1.88
N LEU A 155 3.83 -11.99 -1.88
CA LEU A 155 3.52 -12.92 -2.95
C LEU A 155 2.02 -13.23 -3.00
N ILE A 156 1.36 -13.41 -1.85
CA ILE A 156 -0.10 -13.57 -1.78
C ILE A 156 -0.81 -12.35 -2.35
N SER A 157 -0.41 -11.15 -1.92
CA SER A 157 -0.98 -9.89 -2.39
C SER A 157 -0.85 -9.76 -3.92
N ALA A 158 0.33 -10.05 -4.46
CA ALA A 158 0.58 -10.04 -5.90
C ALA A 158 -0.29 -11.07 -6.62
N VAL A 159 -0.14 -12.38 -6.30
CA VAL A 159 -0.82 -13.49 -7.00
C VAL A 159 -2.33 -13.32 -7.02
N TYR A 160 -2.92 -12.87 -5.90
CA TYR A 160 -4.37 -12.81 -5.76
C TYR A 160 -4.97 -11.42 -6.05
N GLY A 161 -4.15 -10.39 -6.27
CA GLY A 161 -4.61 -9.00 -6.34
C GLY A 161 -5.30 -8.58 -5.04
N ALA A 162 -4.73 -9.00 -3.90
CA ALA A 162 -5.29 -8.71 -2.58
C ALA A 162 -4.62 -7.47 -1.99
N LYS A 163 -5.41 -6.52 -1.48
CA LYS A 163 -4.89 -5.44 -0.65
C LYS A 163 -4.50 -6.02 0.71
N ALA A 164 -3.20 -6.00 1.01
CA ALA A 164 -2.67 -6.33 2.32
C ALA A 164 -2.65 -5.08 3.22
N GLY A 165 -3.07 -5.23 4.47
CA GLY A 165 -2.95 -4.23 5.53
C GLY A 165 -2.33 -4.87 6.76
N TRP A 166 -1.59 -4.09 7.54
CA TRP A 166 -1.01 -4.49 8.82
C TRP A 166 -1.53 -3.56 9.91
N ASP A 167 -2.08 -4.14 10.97
CA ASP A 167 -2.42 -3.48 12.22
C ASP A 167 -1.39 -3.91 13.28
N GLY A 168 -0.51 -2.98 13.63
CA GLY A 168 0.55 -3.21 14.61
C GLY A 168 0.10 -3.22 16.06
N GLU A 169 -1.10 -2.71 16.37
CA GLU A 169 -1.67 -2.80 17.73
C GLU A 169 -2.21 -4.20 18.01
N THR A 170 -2.78 -4.84 16.97
CA THR A 170 -3.39 -6.17 17.08
C THR A 170 -2.58 -7.29 16.44
N ASN A 171 -1.39 -7.00 15.91
CA ASN A 171 -0.55 -7.91 15.11
C ASN A 171 -1.37 -8.63 14.02
N ARG A 172 -2.25 -7.89 13.35
CA ARG A 172 -3.21 -8.44 12.39
C ARG A 172 -2.85 -8.04 10.97
N VAL A 173 -2.77 -9.05 10.12
CA VAL A 173 -2.79 -8.90 8.67
C VAL A 173 -4.23 -8.95 8.18
N THR A 174 -4.62 -7.98 7.36
CA THR A 174 -5.88 -8.00 6.60
C THR A 174 -5.56 -8.19 5.13
N LEU A 175 -6.14 -9.20 4.51
CA LEU A 175 -6.10 -9.44 3.07
C LEU A 175 -7.50 -9.21 2.52
N GLN A 176 -7.69 -8.10 1.82
CA GLN A 176 -8.93 -7.82 1.11
C GLN A 176 -8.70 -8.09 -0.37
N VAL A 177 -9.22 -9.21 -0.88
CA VAL A 177 -9.37 -9.35 -2.34
C VAL A 177 -10.47 -8.38 -2.73
N ILE A 178 -10.10 -7.41 -3.54
CA ILE A 178 -11.08 -6.53 -4.16
C ILE A 178 -11.78 -7.42 -5.19
N PRO A 179 -13.09 -7.70 -5.05
CA PRO A 179 -13.81 -8.52 -6.01
C PRO A 179 -13.50 -8.00 -7.39
N GLU A 180 -13.17 -8.91 -8.31
CA GLU A 180 -13.02 -8.51 -9.70
C GLU A 180 -14.40 -8.06 -10.15
N LYS A 181 -14.65 -6.76 -10.09
CA LYS A 181 -15.70 -6.19 -10.89
C LYS A 181 -15.21 -6.47 -12.30
N THR A 182 -15.88 -7.35 -13.02
CA THR A 182 -15.60 -7.61 -14.44
C THR A 182 -15.99 -6.33 -15.20
N VAL A 183 -15.15 -5.31 -15.07
CA VAL A 183 -15.25 -4.08 -15.82
C VAL A 183 -14.47 -4.35 -17.08
N ILE A 184 -15.18 -4.55 -18.18
CA ILE A 184 -14.57 -4.78 -19.47
C ILE A 184 -14.18 -3.42 -20.05
N ALA A 185 -12.94 -3.30 -20.50
CA ALA A 185 -12.45 -2.11 -21.18
C ALA A 185 -13.39 -1.75 -22.33
N LYS A 186 -14.00 -0.56 -22.25
CA LYS A 186 -14.81 -0.03 -23.33
C LYS A 186 -13.85 0.56 -24.36
N ASN A 187 -13.64 -0.13 -25.48
CA ASN A 187 -12.84 0.35 -26.62
C ASN A 187 -13.56 1.43 -27.43
N ASN A 188 -14.12 2.42 -26.72
CA ASN A 188 -14.80 3.56 -27.31
C ASN A 188 -13.80 4.36 -28.15
N LYS A 189 -14.29 4.95 -29.24
CA LYS A 189 -13.54 5.84 -30.11
C LYS A 189 -14.31 7.14 -30.27
N TYR A 190 -13.58 8.22 -30.36
CA TYR A 190 -14.07 9.57 -30.56
C TYR A 190 -13.36 10.17 -31.78
N ASP A 191 -14.09 10.96 -32.56
CA ASP A 191 -13.57 11.48 -33.83
C ASP A 191 -12.53 12.59 -33.64
N LYS A 192 -12.58 13.31 -32.51
CA LYS A 192 -11.70 14.45 -32.23
C LYS A 192 -11.50 14.65 -30.72
N PRO A 193 -10.43 15.38 -30.31
CA PRO A 193 -10.25 15.77 -28.92
C PRO A 193 -11.46 16.55 -28.38
N PRO A 194 -11.80 16.39 -27.08
CA PRO A 194 -12.93 17.11 -26.48
C PRO A 194 -12.71 18.62 -26.50
N ALA A 195 -13.81 19.38 -26.59
CA ALA A 195 -13.75 20.83 -26.42
C ALA A 195 -13.23 21.19 -25.01
N MET A 196 -12.62 22.36 -24.89
CA MET A 196 -12.15 22.87 -23.60
C MET A 196 -13.34 23.21 -22.71
N THR A 197 -13.46 22.53 -21.56
CA THR A 197 -14.60 22.69 -20.63
C THR A 197 -14.19 22.98 -19.19
N ILE A 198 -12.95 22.69 -18.84
CA ILE A 198 -12.44 22.91 -17.48
C ILE A 198 -11.99 24.36 -17.31
N ASP A 199 -12.03 24.83 -16.07
CA ASP A 199 -11.39 26.07 -15.65
C ASP A 199 -9.96 25.79 -15.19
N PRO A 200 -8.91 26.30 -15.88
CA PRO A 200 -7.52 26.13 -15.45
C PRO A 200 -7.18 26.75 -14.10
N GLY A 201 -7.98 27.68 -13.59
CA GLY A 201 -7.80 28.30 -12.28
C GLY A 201 -8.20 27.41 -11.10
N LYS A 202 -8.90 26.30 -11.34
CA LYS A 202 -9.37 25.38 -10.30
C LYS A 202 -8.43 24.22 -10.02
N GLU A 203 -8.65 23.58 -8.88
CA GLU A 203 -7.94 22.36 -8.49
C GLU A 203 -8.79 21.13 -8.86
N TYR A 204 -8.14 20.11 -9.43
CA TYR A 204 -8.80 18.86 -9.79
C TYR A 204 -8.01 17.67 -9.26
N HIS A 205 -8.71 16.75 -8.62
CA HIS A 205 -8.17 15.49 -8.13
C HIS A 205 -8.82 14.32 -8.86
N ALA A 206 -8.03 13.30 -9.16
CA ALA A 206 -8.49 12.05 -9.75
C ALA A 206 -8.09 10.87 -8.88
N THR A 207 -9.08 10.23 -8.25
CA THR A 207 -8.88 8.97 -7.53
C THR A 207 -9.06 7.80 -8.50
N VAL A 208 -7.96 7.10 -8.76
CA VAL A 208 -7.91 5.90 -9.60
C VAL A 208 -8.09 4.68 -8.70
N ARG A 209 -9.17 3.94 -8.90
CA ARG A 209 -9.49 2.74 -8.13
C ARG A 209 -9.08 1.51 -8.91
N THR A 210 -8.31 0.61 -8.28
CA THR A 210 -7.79 -0.59 -8.94
C THR A 210 -7.97 -1.84 -8.09
N ASN A 211 -7.72 -3.02 -8.67
CA ASN A 211 -7.60 -4.26 -7.89
C ASN A 211 -6.35 -4.31 -6.99
N ALA A 212 -5.38 -3.40 -7.17
CA ALA A 212 -4.21 -3.27 -6.29
C ALA A 212 -4.42 -2.25 -5.14
N GLY A 213 -5.56 -1.54 -5.12
CA GLY A 213 -5.86 -0.43 -4.21
C GLY A 213 -6.14 0.89 -4.95
N ASP A 214 -6.34 1.95 -4.18
CA ASP A 214 -6.72 3.27 -4.72
C ASP A 214 -5.56 4.26 -4.55
N PHE A 215 -5.33 5.11 -5.55
CA PHE A 215 -4.37 6.22 -5.49
C PHE A 215 -4.97 7.50 -6.07
N THR A 216 -4.49 8.65 -5.63
CA THR A 216 -5.02 9.96 -6.01
C THR A 216 -3.98 10.79 -6.73
N ILE A 217 -4.35 11.33 -7.90
CA ILE A 217 -3.55 12.24 -8.71
C ILE A 217 -4.06 13.67 -8.51
N LYS A 218 -3.18 14.60 -8.17
CA LYS A 218 -3.42 16.04 -8.32
C LYS A 218 -3.10 16.46 -9.74
N LEU A 219 -4.09 17.01 -10.44
CA LEU A 219 -3.95 17.43 -11.84
C LEU A 219 -3.43 18.88 -11.91
N ARG A 220 -2.75 19.21 -13.02
CA ARG A 220 -2.05 20.49 -13.22
C ARG A 220 -2.65 21.26 -14.41
N PRO A 221 -3.89 21.77 -14.30
CA PRO A 221 -4.58 22.37 -15.44
C PRO A 221 -3.98 23.72 -15.87
N GLN A 222 -3.22 24.39 -15.00
CA GLN A 222 -2.47 25.60 -15.37
C GLN A 222 -1.25 25.29 -16.26
N ASP A 223 -0.63 24.13 -16.06
CA ASP A 223 0.58 23.73 -16.80
C ASP A 223 0.24 22.98 -18.09
N ALA A 224 -0.81 22.15 -18.06
CA ALA A 224 -1.23 21.29 -19.17
C ALA A 224 -2.78 21.28 -19.33
N PRO A 225 -3.41 22.43 -19.64
CA PRO A 225 -4.87 22.55 -19.69
C PRO A 225 -5.54 21.58 -20.65
N ARG A 226 -4.96 21.36 -21.85
CA ARG A 226 -5.56 20.47 -22.86
C ARG A 226 -5.48 19.02 -22.41
N THR A 227 -4.35 18.64 -21.82
CA THR A 227 -4.12 17.28 -21.33
C THR A 227 -5.03 16.96 -20.15
N VAL A 228 -5.14 17.88 -19.19
CA VAL A 228 -6.06 17.72 -18.06
C VAL A 228 -7.52 17.67 -18.54
N ASN A 229 -7.93 18.53 -19.49
CA ASN A 229 -9.28 18.49 -20.06
C ASN A 229 -9.58 17.15 -20.74
N ASN A 230 -8.62 16.63 -21.51
CA ASN A 230 -8.71 15.33 -22.15
C ASN A 230 -8.86 14.18 -21.15
N PHE A 231 -7.98 14.15 -20.14
CA PHE A 231 -8.02 13.11 -19.09
C PHE A 231 -9.35 13.12 -18.33
N LEU A 232 -9.83 14.32 -17.94
CA LEU A 232 -11.08 14.49 -17.22
C LEU A 232 -12.31 14.09 -18.05
N PHE A 233 -12.33 14.43 -19.34
CA PHE A 233 -13.36 13.97 -20.26
C PHE A 233 -13.41 12.44 -20.33
N LEU A 234 -12.27 11.79 -20.58
CA LEU A 234 -12.20 10.33 -20.68
C LEU A 234 -12.57 9.63 -19.36
N ALA A 235 -12.15 10.18 -18.21
CA ALA A 235 -12.54 9.67 -16.89
C ALA A 235 -14.06 9.74 -16.67
N ARG A 236 -14.70 10.88 -17.00
CA ARG A 236 -16.15 11.07 -16.88
C ARG A 236 -16.95 10.16 -17.81
N GLU A 237 -16.43 9.89 -19.01
CA GLU A 237 -17.00 8.92 -19.96
C GLU A 237 -16.76 7.46 -19.57
N ARG A 238 -16.13 7.21 -18.40
CA ARG A 238 -15.75 5.87 -17.94
C ARG A 238 -14.92 5.13 -18.98
N PHE A 239 -14.03 5.83 -19.68
CA PHE A 239 -13.14 5.24 -20.69
C PHE A 239 -12.07 4.34 -20.06
N TYR A 240 -11.56 4.73 -18.89
CA TYR A 240 -10.48 4.00 -18.20
C TYR A 240 -10.95 2.74 -17.45
N ASP A 241 -12.25 2.60 -17.25
CA ASP A 241 -12.89 1.41 -16.68
C ASP A 241 -12.45 0.14 -17.43
N GLY A 242 -11.91 -0.83 -16.71
CA GLY A 242 -11.44 -2.11 -17.25
C GLY A 242 -10.09 -2.06 -17.94
N ILE A 243 -9.47 -0.89 -18.06
CA ILE A 243 -8.15 -0.76 -18.66
C ILE A 243 -7.09 -1.28 -17.68
N ARG A 244 -6.17 -2.09 -18.21
CA ARG A 244 -5.03 -2.62 -17.47
C ARG A 244 -3.78 -1.74 -17.60
N PHE A 245 -2.89 -1.87 -16.63
CA PHE A 245 -1.49 -1.49 -16.78
C PHE A 245 -0.82 -2.52 -17.68
N HIS A 246 -0.43 -2.12 -18.89
CA HIS A 246 0.04 -3.04 -19.92
C HIS A 246 1.56 -3.05 -20.06
N ARG A 247 2.26 -2.10 -19.42
CA ARG A 247 3.71 -1.99 -19.47
C ARG A 247 4.24 -1.47 -18.13
N ILE A 248 5.18 -2.20 -17.54
CA ILE A 248 5.76 -1.92 -16.21
C ILE A 248 7.28 -2.03 -16.31
N ILE A 249 7.99 -1.02 -15.82
CA ILE A 249 9.44 -1.06 -15.59
C ILE A 249 9.64 -0.52 -14.18
N GLY A 250 9.90 -1.41 -13.22
CA GLY A 250 9.72 -1.16 -11.78
C GLY A 250 10.32 0.13 -11.24
N ASP A 251 11.60 0.41 -11.54
CA ASP A 251 12.29 1.64 -11.09
C ASP A 251 12.11 2.84 -12.03
N PHE A 252 11.30 2.70 -13.09
CA PHE A 252 11.08 3.75 -14.07
C PHE A 252 9.61 4.21 -14.08
N MET A 253 8.69 3.39 -14.57
CA MET A 253 7.30 3.77 -14.71
C MET A 253 6.32 2.59 -14.78
N ILE A 254 5.05 2.88 -14.54
CA ILE A 254 3.91 2.04 -14.92
C ILE A 254 3.04 2.77 -15.92
N GLN A 255 2.69 2.11 -17.03
CA GLN A 255 1.93 2.70 -18.14
C GLN A 255 0.57 2.01 -18.34
N THR A 256 -0.45 2.84 -18.59
CA THR A 256 -1.85 2.44 -18.71
C THR A 256 -2.60 3.32 -19.72
N GLY A 257 -3.93 3.22 -19.78
CA GLY A 257 -4.79 4.06 -20.63
C GLY A 257 -4.99 3.54 -22.05
N ASP A 258 -4.56 2.30 -22.35
CA ASP A 258 -4.83 1.64 -23.63
C ASP A 258 -6.06 0.70 -23.51
N PRO A 259 -7.20 0.99 -24.18
CA PRO A 259 -8.38 0.13 -24.16
C PRO A 259 -8.17 -1.26 -24.79
N LEU A 260 -7.13 -1.45 -25.61
CA LEU A 260 -6.76 -2.75 -26.16
C LEU A 260 -5.82 -3.54 -25.24
N GLY A 261 -5.17 -2.85 -24.30
CA GLY A 261 -4.15 -3.42 -23.41
C GLY A 261 -2.87 -3.85 -24.12
N LYS A 262 -2.60 -3.40 -25.35
CA LYS A 262 -1.47 -3.83 -26.20
C LYS A 262 -0.39 -2.76 -26.40
N GLY A 263 -0.55 -1.59 -25.80
CA GLY A 263 0.27 -0.39 -26.00
C GLY A 263 -0.04 0.41 -27.27
N THR A 264 -0.98 -0.03 -28.10
CA THR A 264 -1.23 0.56 -29.43
C THR A 264 -2.60 1.18 -29.60
N GLY A 265 -3.52 0.99 -28.65
CA GLY A 265 -4.82 1.65 -28.70
C GLY A 265 -4.81 3.07 -28.14
N GLY A 266 -6.00 3.66 -28.09
CA GLY A 266 -6.20 5.07 -27.76
C GLY A 266 -7.64 5.48 -27.95
N PRO A 267 -7.98 6.77 -27.76
CA PRO A 267 -9.34 7.26 -27.75
C PRO A 267 -9.89 7.52 -29.17
N GLY A 268 -9.12 7.27 -30.23
CA GLY A 268 -9.53 7.52 -31.62
C GLY A 268 -8.95 8.81 -32.23
N TYR A 269 -8.34 9.67 -31.41
CA TYR A 269 -7.68 10.90 -31.84
C TYR A 269 -6.30 11.06 -31.21
N ARG A 270 -5.58 12.09 -31.69
CA ARG A 270 -4.32 12.58 -31.11
C ARG A 270 -4.40 14.09 -30.84
N PHE A 271 -3.59 14.59 -29.91
CA PHE A 271 -3.45 16.02 -29.65
C PHE A 271 -2.00 16.42 -29.30
N ALA A 272 -1.75 17.73 -29.43
CA ALA A 272 -0.41 18.32 -29.30
C ALA A 272 0.18 18.17 -27.89
N ASP A 273 1.50 18.25 -27.79
CA ASP A 273 2.23 18.32 -26.53
C ASP A 273 2.06 19.69 -25.85
N GLU A 274 2.19 19.74 -24.51
CA GLU A 274 2.21 20.98 -23.72
C GLU A 274 3.58 21.11 -23.03
N LEU A 275 4.57 21.52 -23.83
CA LEU A 275 5.98 21.68 -23.47
C LEU A 275 6.42 23.15 -23.53
N PRO A 276 7.50 23.56 -22.82
CA PRO A 276 8.31 22.76 -21.91
C PRO A 276 7.60 22.50 -20.58
N VAL A 277 7.88 21.34 -19.98
CA VAL A 277 7.37 20.96 -18.66
C VAL A 277 7.81 21.97 -17.58
N LYS A 278 6.95 22.20 -16.57
CA LYS A 278 7.19 23.18 -15.50
C LYS A 278 7.83 22.58 -14.24
N ILE A 279 7.80 21.26 -14.12
CA ILE A 279 8.40 20.49 -13.03
C ILE A 279 9.26 19.37 -13.62
N PRO A 280 10.31 18.91 -12.91
CA PRO A 280 11.11 17.78 -13.36
C PRO A 280 10.34 16.46 -13.24
N TYR A 281 10.70 15.48 -14.07
CA TYR A 281 10.27 14.10 -13.88
C TYR A 281 10.93 13.51 -12.63
N GLY A 282 10.15 12.75 -11.87
CA GLY A 282 10.59 12.01 -10.70
C GLY A 282 9.46 11.11 -10.17
N PRO A 283 9.71 10.30 -9.13
CA PRO A 283 8.69 9.42 -8.55
C PRO A 283 7.38 10.17 -8.24
N GLY A 284 6.26 9.59 -8.65
CA GLY A 284 4.92 10.15 -8.48
C GLY A 284 4.45 11.09 -9.61
N VAL A 285 5.34 11.56 -10.49
CA VAL A 285 4.93 12.40 -11.64
C VAL A 285 4.09 11.58 -12.63
N VAL A 286 3.02 12.20 -13.14
CA VAL A 286 2.11 11.61 -14.13
C VAL A 286 2.24 12.37 -15.44
N ALA A 287 2.53 11.64 -16.53
CA ALA A 287 2.77 12.21 -17.84
C ALA A 287 2.11 11.39 -18.96
N MET A 288 1.83 12.03 -20.09
CA MET A 288 1.26 11.37 -21.26
C MET A 288 2.29 10.48 -21.94
N ALA A 289 1.87 9.27 -22.33
CA ALA A 289 2.62 8.47 -23.28
C ALA A 289 2.31 8.97 -24.71
N ASN A 290 3.31 8.95 -25.58
CA ASN A 290 3.17 9.35 -26.98
C ASN A 290 4.00 8.43 -27.91
N ALA A 291 3.78 8.55 -29.21
CA ALA A 291 4.51 7.86 -30.27
C ALA A 291 5.32 8.85 -31.13
N GLY A 292 5.86 9.90 -30.49
CA GLY A 292 6.49 11.04 -31.12
C GLY A 292 5.77 12.37 -30.85
N PRO A 293 6.32 13.50 -31.30
CA PRO A 293 5.76 14.83 -31.03
C PRO A 293 4.28 14.94 -31.44
N ASP A 294 3.48 15.57 -30.59
CA ASP A 294 2.07 15.89 -30.82
C ASP A 294 1.16 14.67 -31.05
N THR A 295 1.48 13.55 -30.39
CA THR A 295 0.72 12.30 -30.52
C THR A 295 0.06 11.81 -29.22
N ASN A 296 -0.22 12.72 -28.29
CA ASN A 296 -0.92 12.40 -27.05
C ASN A 296 -2.33 11.86 -27.33
N GLY A 297 -2.78 10.91 -26.51
CA GLY A 297 -4.10 10.29 -26.65
C GLY A 297 -4.73 10.02 -25.28
N SER A 298 -4.93 8.75 -24.95
CA SER A 298 -5.46 8.34 -23.65
C SER A 298 -4.43 7.68 -22.73
N GLN A 299 -3.31 7.23 -23.31
CA GLN A 299 -2.27 6.53 -22.56
C GLN A 299 -1.44 7.49 -21.74
N PHE A 300 -1.18 7.11 -20.50
CA PHE A 300 -0.35 7.87 -19.57
C PHE A 300 0.49 6.90 -18.75
N PHE A 301 1.56 7.42 -18.16
CA PHE A 301 2.41 6.68 -17.24
C PHE A 301 2.60 7.44 -15.93
N ILE A 302 2.89 6.69 -14.89
CA ILE A 302 3.24 7.20 -13.56
C ILE A 302 4.70 6.80 -13.33
N CYS A 303 5.54 7.78 -13.03
CA CYS A 303 6.94 7.54 -12.66
C CYS A 303 7.00 6.84 -11.29
N THR A 304 7.71 5.72 -11.19
CA THR A 304 7.70 4.87 -9.99
C THR A 304 8.98 4.97 -9.17
N GLY A 305 10.10 5.24 -9.83
CA GLY A 305 11.45 5.21 -9.23
C GLY A 305 12.40 6.25 -9.82
N ASP A 306 13.67 6.17 -9.41
CA ASP A 306 14.66 7.21 -9.69
C ASP A 306 15.11 7.21 -11.15
N ALA A 307 15.01 6.09 -11.86
CA ALA A 307 15.31 6.02 -13.29
C ALA A 307 14.40 6.94 -14.12
N ALA A 308 13.22 7.34 -13.61
CA ALA A 308 12.36 8.33 -14.24
C ALA A 308 13.02 9.70 -14.42
N LYS A 309 13.99 10.05 -13.58
CA LYS A 309 14.73 11.32 -13.67
C LYS A 309 15.53 11.42 -14.98
N ASN A 310 15.83 10.31 -15.63
CA ASN A 310 16.52 10.29 -16.93
C ASN A 310 15.70 10.98 -18.03
N LEU A 311 14.37 11.08 -17.89
CA LEU A 311 13.51 11.83 -18.81
C LEU A 311 13.82 13.33 -18.84
N ASN A 312 14.42 13.88 -17.77
CA ASN A 312 14.77 15.30 -17.71
C ASN A 312 15.84 15.71 -18.73
N SER A 313 16.66 14.76 -19.22
CA SER A 313 17.64 15.05 -20.27
C SER A 313 17.01 15.35 -21.62
N ASN A 314 15.79 14.83 -21.88
CA ASN A 314 15.03 15.09 -23.09
C ASN A 314 13.52 15.07 -22.79
N PRO A 315 12.95 16.17 -22.24
CA PRO A 315 11.65 16.19 -21.60
C PRO A 315 10.48 16.25 -22.61
N ASN A 316 10.26 15.16 -23.35
CA ASN A 316 9.31 15.10 -24.47
C ASN A 316 7.91 14.56 -24.13
N TYR A 317 7.56 14.47 -22.85
CA TYR A 317 6.25 13.97 -22.41
C TYR A 317 5.51 15.05 -21.61
N THR A 318 4.24 15.28 -21.94
CA THR A 318 3.46 16.30 -21.23
C THR A 318 3.19 15.83 -19.80
N ILE A 319 3.71 16.54 -18.80
CA ILE A 319 3.37 16.33 -17.39
C ILE A 319 2.06 17.04 -17.10
N PHE A 320 1.07 16.29 -16.58
CA PHE A 320 -0.26 16.83 -16.29
C PHE A 320 -0.77 16.53 -14.88
N GLY A 321 0.01 15.82 -14.06
CA GLY A 321 -0.36 15.52 -12.69
C GLY A 321 0.76 14.95 -11.85
N GLU A 322 0.47 14.75 -10.57
CA GLU A 322 1.35 14.10 -9.60
C GLU A 322 0.53 13.27 -8.60
N VAL A 323 1.04 12.13 -8.17
CA VAL A 323 0.40 11.29 -7.15
C VAL A 323 0.55 11.96 -5.79
N ILE A 324 -0.57 12.30 -5.16
CA ILE A 324 -0.62 12.94 -3.82
C ILE A 324 -1.08 11.98 -2.72
N GLY A 325 -1.54 10.77 -3.08
CA GLY A 325 -1.93 9.74 -2.13
C GLY A 325 -1.91 8.36 -2.78
N GLY A 326 -1.58 7.31 -2.00
CA GLY A 326 -1.51 5.93 -2.51
C GLY A 326 -0.24 5.61 -3.30
N MET A 327 0.91 6.25 -3.00
CA MET A 327 2.18 5.91 -3.66
C MET A 327 2.64 4.48 -3.35
N ASP A 328 2.25 3.91 -2.20
CA ASP A 328 2.47 2.50 -1.87
C ASP A 328 1.71 1.56 -2.83
N VAL A 329 0.50 1.97 -3.28
CA VAL A 329 -0.28 1.26 -4.29
C VAL A 329 0.44 1.32 -5.64
N VAL A 330 0.91 2.50 -6.04
CA VAL A 330 1.68 2.68 -7.28
C VAL A 330 2.93 1.79 -7.29
N LYS A 331 3.68 1.74 -6.18
CA LYS A 331 4.83 0.85 -6.02
C LYS A 331 4.45 -0.63 -6.07
N ARG A 332 3.36 -1.02 -5.40
CA ARG A 332 2.84 -2.39 -5.47
C ARG A 332 2.50 -2.83 -6.90
N ILE A 333 1.94 -1.92 -7.70
CA ILE A 333 1.71 -2.18 -9.13
C ILE A 333 3.07 -2.33 -9.84
N ALA A 334 4.02 -1.44 -9.60
CA ALA A 334 5.36 -1.47 -10.18
C ALA A 334 6.16 -2.76 -9.85
N ASP A 335 5.91 -3.35 -8.69
CA ASP A 335 6.51 -4.62 -8.24
C ASP A 335 5.87 -5.85 -8.90
N THR A 336 4.88 -5.67 -9.78
CA THR A 336 4.26 -6.78 -10.51
C THR A 336 5.30 -7.46 -11.39
N PRO A 337 5.46 -8.79 -11.29
CA PRO A 337 6.38 -9.52 -12.15
C PRO A 337 6.07 -9.33 -13.63
N VAL A 338 7.13 -9.16 -14.42
CA VAL A 338 7.04 -8.89 -15.86
C VAL A 338 7.77 -9.93 -16.69
N GLU A 339 7.38 -10.03 -17.95
CA GLU A 339 7.99 -10.85 -18.98
C GLU A 339 8.36 -10.03 -20.22
N ALA A 340 9.08 -10.66 -21.14
CA ALA A 340 9.39 -10.04 -22.43
C ALA A 340 8.10 -9.85 -23.24
N GLY A 341 7.80 -8.61 -23.62
CA GLY A 341 6.74 -8.29 -24.57
C GLY A 341 7.13 -8.67 -26.02
N PRO A 342 6.23 -8.43 -26.99
CA PRO A 342 6.50 -8.74 -28.40
C PRO A 342 7.78 -8.10 -28.99
N GLY A 343 8.22 -6.98 -28.40
CA GLY A 343 9.46 -6.28 -28.78
C GLY A 343 10.71 -6.71 -27.99
N GLY A 344 10.63 -7.73 -27.14
CA GLY A 344 11.74 -8.21 -26.32
C GLY A 344 12.01 -7.41 -25.04
N GLU A 345 11.37 -6.26 -24.85
CA GLU A 345 11.45 -5.50 -23.60
C GLU A 345 10.79 -6.27 -22.46
N ILE A 346 11.51 -6.46 -21.35
CA ILE A 346 11.00 -7.12 -20.14
C ILE A 346 10.12 -6.13 -19.39
N SER A 347 8.86 -6.02 -19.83
CA SER A 347 7.92 -5.02 -19.30
C SER A 347 6.46 -5.45 -19.32
N GLN A 348 6.13 -6.63 -19.87
CA GLN A 348 4.76 -7.11 -19.95
C GLN A 348 4.32 -7.73 -18.62
N PRO A 349 3.30 -7.21 -17.91
CA PRO A 349 2.93 -7.75 -16.60
C PRO A 349 2.32 -9.15 -16.69
N LEU A 350 2.73 -10.03 -15.78
CA LEU A 350 2.20 -11.40 -15.65
C LEU A 350 0.85 -11.46 -14.93
N LEU A 351 0.55 -10.42 -14.14
CA LEU A 351 -0.69 -10.25 -13.40
C LEU A 351 -1.33 -8.93 -13.81
N ASP A 352 -2.62 -8.98 -14.13
CA ASP A 352 -3.33 -7.79 -14.56
C ASP A 352 -3.67 -6.92 -13.34
N THR A 353 -3.15 -5.69 -13.34
CA THR A 353 -3.74 -4.61 -12.55
C THR A 353 -4.75 -3.88 -13.42
N VAL A 354 -5.99 -3.76 -12.96
CA VAL A 354 -7.13 -3.21 -13.72
C VAL A 354 -7.70 -1.99 -13.00
N ILE A 355 -8.01 -0.93 -13.76
CA ILE A 355 -8.72 0.25 -13.27
C ILE A 355 -10.23 -0.06 -13.23
N TYR A 356 -10.86 0.08 -12.08
CA TYR A 356 -12.31 -0.07 -11.94
C TYR A 356 -13.08 1.21 -12.23
N GLU A 357 -12.47 2.34 -11.88
CA GLU A 357 -13.07 3.67 -11.97
C GLU A 357 -11.98 4.73 -11.79
N VAL A 358 -12.16 5.87 -12.46
CA VAL A 358 -11.46 7.11 -12.16
C VAL A 358 -12.49 8.12 -11.69
N ARG A 359 -12.51 8.41 -10.39
CA ARG A 359 -13.39 9.42 -9.81
C ARG A 359 -12.70 10.78 -9.87
N VAL A 360 -13.41 11.77 -10.41
CA VAL A 360 -12.93 13.15 -10.52
C VAL A 360 -13.61 14.02 -9.46
N GLU A 361 -12.82 14.82 -8.78
CA GLU A 361 -13.26 15.86 -7.85
C GLU A 361 -12.72 17.22 -8.32
N GLU A 362 -13.58 18.22 -8.33
CA GLU A 362 -13.26 19.63 -8.62
C GLU A 362 -13.40 20.41 -7.30
N GLN A 363 -12.37 21.17 -6.94
CA GLN A 363 -12.31 21.93 -5.68
C GLN A 363 -12.30 23.44 -5.93
#